data_AF-A0A6N4SYW9-F1
#
_entry.id   AF-A0A6N4SYW9-F1
#
_cell.length_a   1.000
_cell.length_b   1.000
_cell.length_c   1.000
_cell.angle_alpha   90.00
_cell.angle_beta   90.00
_cell.angle_gamma   90.00
#
_symmetry.space_group_name_H-M   'P 1'
#
loop_
_entity.id
_entity.type
_entity.pdbx_description
1 polymer ?
#
loop_
_entity_poly.entity_id
_entity_poly.type
_entity_poly.pdbx_seq_one_letter_code
_entity_poly.pdbx_strand_id
1 'polypeptide(L)'
;MGVDIGCGMNAVRTTLTASQLPDNLAKLRSALEAEIPVGFRQHAWNRMRGSALVRVGKPLNDRLDKIVAKHRSIMKMLPKFYQTWICQLGTLGGGNHFIEVCIDEEQRVWIMLHSGSRGVGSVIGKHFIWAARKEMWRHQIHLPDKDLSYFTEGSELFDDYVEAVQWAQDYALANRSEMMRRALAVLEKEVTSFKLDGEAINCHHNYVSQETHNNENLFITRKGAISARMGEMGIIPGSMGARSYIVRGKGNPESFCSCSHGAGRRMSRGEARETFDADDLAAQTQGIECRKDKGVVDEIPAAYKDIDAVMSHQHDLVEIVHTLRQVVCVKG
;
A
#
# COMPACT_ATOMS: atom_id res chain seq x y z
N MET A 1 -5.16 -10.64 -9.10
CA MET A 1 -4.44 -9.65 -8.25
C MET A 1 -4.62 -8.19 -8.65
N GLY A 2 -4.51 -7.81 -9.92
CA GLY A 2 -4.46 -6.40 -10.32
C GLY A 2 -3.02 -5.95 -10.54
N VAL A 3 -2.81 -4.64 -10.72
CA VAL A 3 -1.51 -4.10 -11.15
C VAL A 3 -0.62 -3.61 -10.01
N ASP A 4 -1.18 -3.21 -8.87
CA ASP A 4 -0.40 -2.77 -7.72
C ASP A 4 -0.14 -3.93 -6.75
N ILE A 5 0.70 -4.86 -7.21
CA ILE A 5 1.04 -6.10 -6.50
C ILE A 5 1.78 -5.75 -5.21
N GLY A 6 1.48 -6.45 -4.12
CA GLY A 6 2.09 -6.19 -2.82
C GLY A 6 1.69 -4.86 -2.19
N CYS A 7 0.71 -4.12 -2.74
CA CYS A 7 0.15 -2.95 -2.06
C CYS A 7 -0.28 -3.34 -0.64
N GLY A 8 0.06 -2.49 0.31
CA GLY A 8 -0.05 -2.81 1.72
C GLY A 8 0.17 -1.60 2.60
N MET A 9 -0.01 -1.84 3.89
CA MET A 9 0.09 -0.86 4.96
C MET A 9 1.25 -1.22 5.89
N ASN A 10 1.84 -0.20 6.50
CA ASN A 10 2.71 -0.38 7.65
C ASN A 10 2.38 0.70 8.68
N ALA A 11 2.25 0.33 9.95
CA ALA A 11 2.01 1.25 11.04
C ALA A 11 2.94 0.93 12.21
N VAL A 12 3.45 1.97 12.86
CA VAL A 12 4.22 1.84 14.11
C VAL A 12 3.72 2.85 15.14
N ARG A 13 3.60 2.41 16.39
CA ARG A 13 3.32 3.30 17.53
C ARG A 13 4.62 3.79 18.17
N THR A 14 4.61 5.05 18.58
CA THR A 14 5.73 5.70 19.22
C THR A 14 5.45 5.97 20.70
N THR A 15 6.50 6.27 21.46
CA THR A 15 6.37 6.80 22.82
C THR A 15 5.94 8.27 22.87
N LEU A 16 5.74 8.93 21.72
CA LEU A 16 5.26 10.31 21.70
C LEU A 16 3.77 10.38 22.03
N THR A 17 3.38 11.48 22.65
CA THR A 17 1.99 11.87 22.83
C THR A 17 1.63 13.08 21.97
N ALA A 18 0.33 13.30 21.76
CA ALA A 18 -0.21 14.43 21.01
C ALA A 18 0.34 15.78 21.49
N SER A 19 0.53 15.96 22.80
CA SER A 19 1.05 17.20 23.41
C SER A 19 2.53 17.46 23.09
N GLN A 20 3.26 16.47 22.58
CA GLN A 20 4.65 16.62 22.16
C GLN A 20 4.78 16.99 20.68
N LEU A 21 3.69 16.91 19.91
CA LEU A 21 3.66 17.40 18.53
C LEU A 21 3.66 18.93 18.52
N PRO A 22 4.28 19.57 17.51
CA PRO A 22 4.23 21.01 17.37
C PRO A 22 2.82 21.47 16.98
N ASP A 23 2.43 22.67 17.42
CA ASP A 23 1.14 23.28 17.06
C ASP A 23 0.96 23.44 15.54
N ASN A 24 2.07 23.67 14.83
CA ASN A 24 2.09 23.76 13.37
C ASN A 24 2.81 22.55 12.75
N LEU A 25 2.01 21.68 12.11
CA LEU A 25 2.48 20.45 11.48
C LEU A 25 2.96 20.63 10.03
N ALA A 26 2.84 21.83 9.44
CA ALA A 26 3.20 22.08 8.04
C ALA A 26 4.69 21.81 7.77
N LYS A 27 5.55 22.10 8.75
CA LYS A 27 6.99 21.81 8.67
C LYS A 27 7.25 20.30 8.62
N LEU A 28 6.56 19.52 9.47
CA LEU A 28 6.65 18.07 9.48
C LEU A 28 6.17 17.47 8.15
N ARG A 29 5.00 17.89 7.64
CA ARG A 29 4.50 17.47 6.33
C ARG A 29 5.50 17.77 5.21
N SER A 30 6.03 18.99 5.18
CA SER A 30 6.99 19.42 4.15
C SER A 30 8.30 18.63 4.21
N ALA A 31 8.78 18.32 5.42
CA ALA A 31 9.97 17.49 5.62
C ALA A 31 9.76 16.05 5.13
N LEU A 32 8.57 15.46 5.39
CA LEU A 32 8.20 14.14 4.89
C LEU A 32 8.15 14.12 3.35
N GLU A 33 7.52 15.12 2.73
CA GLU A 33 7.43 15.24 1.26
C GLU A 33 8.79 15.48 0.59
N ALA A 34 9.73 16.12 1.29
CA ALA A 34 11.08 16.36 0.80
C ALA A 34 11.96 15.10 0.89
N GLU A 35 11.81 14.30 1.95
CA GLU A 35 12.58 13.09 2.18
C GLU A 35 12.05 11.89 1.38
N ILE A 36 10.72 11.78 1.22
CA ILE A 36 10.05 10.66 0.56
C ILE A 36 9.33 11.16 -0.70
N PRO A 37 9.84 10.87 -1.91
CA PRO A 37 9.20 11.28 -3.15
C PRO A 37 7.76 10.74 -3.27
N VAL A 38 6.83 11.64 -3.57
CA VAL A 38 5.41 11.34 -3.75
C VAL A 38 4.97 11.46 -5.22
N GLY A 39 3.83 10.85 -5.56
CA GLY A 39 3.23 10.90 -6.89
C GLY A 39 4.04 10.12 -7.92
N PHE A 40 4.35 10.76 -9.05
CA PHE A 40 5.22 10.18 -10.10
C PHE A 40 6.71 10.49 -9.90
N ARG A 41 7.07 11.22 -8.82
CA ARG A 41 8.47 11.53 -8.51
C ARG A 41 9.20 10.28 -8.02
N GLN A 42 10.52 10.29 -8.20
CA GLN A 42 11.43 9.24 -7.77
C GLN A 42 12.77 9.84 -7.36
N HIS A 43 13.62 9.06 -6.69
CA HIS A 43 14.95 9.50 -6.32
C HIS A 43 15.79 9.81 -7.57
N ALA A 44 16.65 10.83 -7.49
CA ALA A 44 17.54 11.17 -8.58
C ALA A 44 18.66 10.11 -8.71
N TRP A 45 18.93 9.62 -9.92
CA TRP A 45 19.88 8.52 -10.16
C TRP A 45 21.29 8.80 -9.61
N ASN A 46 21.77 10.04 -9.72
CA ASN A 46 23.06 10.45 -9.19
C ASN A 46 23.16 10.34 -7.66
N ARG A 47 22.03 10.43 -6.93
CA ARG A 47 21.96 10.23 -5.48
C ARG A 47 21.83 8.75 -5.09
N MET A 48 21.45 7.89 -6.04
CA MET A 48 21.26 6.45 -5.79
C MET A 48 22.57 5.67 -5.86
N ARG A 49 23.52 6.07 -6.72
CA ARG A 49 24.78 5.35 -6.90
C ARG A 49 25.56 5.26 -5.58
N GLY A 50 25.80 4.04 -5.09
CA GLY A 50 26.49 3.79 -3.82
C GLY A 50 25.65 4.01 -2.54
N SER A 51 24.37 4.40 -2.69
CA SER A 51 23.47 4.67 -1.57
C SER A 51 23.05 3.40 -0.82
N ALA A 52 22.49 3.58 0.37
CA ALA A 52 21.85 2.50 1.13
C ALA A 52 20.70 1.84 0.35
N LEU A 53 19.95 2.60 -0.45
CA LEU A 53 18.84 2.08 -1.26
C LEU A 53 19.29 1.02 -2.27
N VAL A 54 20.45 1.20 -2.92
CA VAL A 54 20.98 0.19 -3.85
C VAL A 54 21.31 -1.11 -3.11
N ARG A 55 21.77 -1.03 -1.86
CA ARG A 55 22.03 -2.23 -1.04
C ARG A 55 20.73 -2.94 -0.67
N VAL A 56 19.66 -2.20 -0.36
CA VAL A 56 18.32 -2.76 -0.12
C VAL A 56 17.77 -3.45 -1.38
N GLY A 57 18.01 -2.88 -2.58
CA GLY A 57 17.58 -3.49 -3.84
C GLY A 57 18.41 -4.69 -4.29
N LYS A 58 19.66 -4.83 -3.85
CA LYS A 58 20.58 -5.88 -4.33
C LYS A 58 20.02 -7.31 -4.23
N PRO A 59 19.39 -7.75 -3.12
CA PRO A 59 18.83 -9.10 -3.03
C PRO A 59 17.71 -9.37 -4.05
N LEU A 60 17.05 -8.33 -4.55
CA LEU A 60 15.96 -8.44 -5.52
C LEU A 60 16.47 -8.50 -6.96
N ASN A 61 17.70 -8.05 -7.23
CA ASN A 61 18.18 -7.87 -8.60
C ASN A 61 18.27 -9.18 -9.38
N ASP A 62 18.89 -10.22 -8.80
CA ASP A 62 19.14 -11.48 -9.50
C ASP A 62 17.85 -12.20 -9.89
N ARG A 63 16.83 -12.14 -9.02
CA ARG A 63 15.49 -12.67 -9.30
C ARG A 63 14.80 -11.86 -10.39
N LEU A 64 14.87 -10.53 -10.32
CA LEU A 64 14.29 -9.66 -11.35
C LEU A 64 14.92 -9.92 -12.72
N ASP A 65 16.24 -10.07 -12.78
CA ASP A 65 16.97 -10.36 -14.02
C ASP A 65 16.50 -11.67 -14.67
N LYS A 66 16.29 -12.72 -13.87
CA LYS A 66 15.73 -13.98 -14.37
C LYS A 66 14.30 -13.81 -14.89
N ILE A 67 13.45 -13.09 -14.16
CA ILE A 67 12.07 -12.81 -14.57
C ILE A 67 12.05 -12.07 -15.92
N VAL A 68 12.81 -10.98 -16.06
CA VAL A 68 12.78 -10.16 -17.27
C VAL A 68 13.55 -10.77 -18.45
N ALA A 69 14.47 -11.70 -18.19
CA ALA A 69 15.12 -12.49 -19.24
C ALA A 69 14.10 -13.37 -19.98
N LYS A 70 13.17 -13.99 -19.24
CA LYS A 70 12.03 -14.74 -19.79
C LYS A 70 10.94 -13.82 -20.36
N HIS A 71 10.63 -12.73 -19.64
CA HIS A 71 9.48 -11.86 -19.91
C HIS A 71 9.89 -10.45 -20.35
N ARG A 72 10.61 -10.35 -21.48
CA ARG A 72 11.25 -9.09 -21.96
C ARG A 72 10.29 -7.92 -22.18
N SER A 73 9.00 -8.17 -22.39
CA SER A 73 7.97 -7.12 -22.52
C SER A 73 7.83 -6.27 -21.26
N ILE A 74 8.14 -6.82 -20.08
CA ILE A 74 8.14 -6.08 -18.82
C ILE A 74 9.07 -4.87 -18.89
N MET A 75 10.30 -5.07 -19.38
CA MET A 75 11.28 -3.98 -19.54
C MET A 75 10.86 -2.93 -20.55
N LYS A 76 10.10 -3.32 -21.59
CA LYS A 76 9.63 -2.39 -22.63
C LYS A 76 8.55 -1.44 -22.11
N MET A 77 7.83 -1.82 -21.06
CA MET A 77 6.74 -1.01 -20.48
C MET A 77 7.21 0.01 -19.45
N LEU A 78 8.47 -0.05 -18.99
CA LEU A 78 9.02 0.86 -17.98
C LEU A 78 10.31 1.52 -18.52
N PRO A 79 10.27 2.83 -18.82
CA PRO A 79 11.44 3.54 -19.33
C PRO A 79 12.64 3.44 -18.39
N LYS A 80 13.84 3.25 -18.94
CA LYS A 80 15.10 3.08 -18.18
C LYS A 80 14.97 2.04 -17.05
N PHE A 81 14.34 0.90 -17.34
CA PHE A 81 13.95 -0.15 -16.40
C PHE A 81 14.84 -0.28 -15.16
N TYR A 82 16.12 -0.61 -15.34
CA TYR A 82 17.10 -0.82 -14.26
C TYR A 82 17.35 0.39 -13.36
N GLN A 83 17.30 1.60 -13.91
CA GLN A 83 17.41 2.82 -13.12
C GLN A 83 16.10 3.11 -12.40
N THR A 84 14.98 2.99 -13.10
CA THR A 84 13.65 3.39 -12.61
C THR A 84 13.20 2.55 -11.43
N TRP A 85 13.30 1.21 -11.48
CA TRP A 85 12.83 0.39 -10.36
C TRP A 85 13.66 0.63 -9.08
N ILE A 86 14.96 0.88 -9.22
CA ILE A 86 15.85 1.27 -8.12
C ILE A 86 15.48 2.66 -7.59
N CYS A 87 15.32 3.66 -8.46
CA CYS A 87 14.97 5.03 -8.05
C CYS A 87 13.58 5.14 -7.42
N GLN A 88 12.68 4.21 -7.71
CA GLN A 88 11.34 4.15 -7.11
C GLN A 88 11.33 3.46 -5.74
N LEU A 89 12.41 2.78 -5.33
CA LEU A 89 12.50 2.17 -4.01
C LEU A 89 12.59 3.28 -2.94
N GLY A 90 11.78 3.14 -1.88
CA GLY A 90 11.62 4.18 -0.86
C GLY A 90 10.83 5.38 -1.37
N THR A 91 9.81 5.18 -2.22
CA THR A 91 8.93 6.24 -2.73
C THR A 91 7.47 5.88 -2.53
N LEU A 92 6.63 6.90 -2.30
CA LEU A 92 5.24 6.71 -1.90
C LEU A 92 4.38 6.30 -3.09
N GLY A 93 4.45 7.06 -4.17
CA GLY A 93 3.50 6.99 -5.27
C GLY A 93 2.32 7.93 -5.17
N GLY A 94 1.40 7.78 -6.13
CA GLY A 94 0.15 8.53 -6.20
C GLY A 94 -1.07 7.62 -5.99
N GLY A 95 -2.26 8.19 -6.19
CA GLY A 95 -3.53 7.50 -5.94
C GLY A 95 -3.84 7.38 -4.45
N ASN A 96 -4.25 6.20 -4.00
CA ASN A 96 -4.64 5.99 -2.60
C ASN A 96 -3.44 5.83 -1.65
N HIS A 97 -2.20 5.91 -2.13
CA HIS A 97 -1.00 5.86 -1.29
C HIS A 97 -0.88 7.12 -0.43
N PHE A 98 -0.40 6.97 0.80
CA PHE A 98 -0.25 8.05 1.77
C PHE A 98 0.79 7.75 2.85
N ILE A 99 1.26 8.78 3.55
CA ILE A 99 1.90 8.69 4.86
C ILE A 99 1.09 9.55 5.80
N GLU A 100 0.70 9.01 6.94
CA GLU A 100 -0.10 9.69 7.94
C GLU A 100 0.57 9.66 9.30
N VAL A 101 0.51 10.80 9.99
CA VAL A 101 0.76 10.87 11.43
C VAL A 101 -0.60 10.90 12.10
N CYS A 102 -0.84 9.93 12.97
CA CYS A 102 -2.13 9.72 13.61
C CYS A 102 -2.00 9.78 15.13
N ILE A 103 -3.12 10.02 15.79
CA ILE A 103 -3.26 10.01 17.23
C ILE A 103 -4.33 8.97 17.58
N ASP A 104 -4.04 8.08 18.52
CA ASP A 104 -5.03 7.11 19.02
C ASP A 104 -5.87 7.66 20.18
N GLU A 105 -6.78 6.83 20.69
CA GLU A 105 -7.64 7.16 21.83
C GLU A 105 -6.87 7.51 23.11
N GLU A 106 -5.64 7.01 23.27
CA GLU A 106 -4.74 7.29 24.41
C GLU A 106 -3.80 8.48 24.16
N GLN A 107 -4.05 9.25 23.09
CA GLN A 107 -3.22 10.36 22.66
C GLN A 107 -1.79 9.97 22.24
N ARG A 108 -1.54 8.70 21.89
CA ARG A 108 -0.24 8.25 21.40
C ARG A 108 -0.10 8.53 19.91
N VAL A 109 1.10 8.88 19.50
CA VAL A 109 1.41 9.18 18.11
C VAL A 109 1.79 7.90 17.38
N TRP A 110 1.12 7.69 16.26
CA TRP A 110 1.40 6.64 15.30
C TRP A 110 1.90 7.26 14.00
N ILE A 111 2.72 6.50 13.28
CA ILE A 111 2.97 6.75 11.87
C ILE A 111 2.50 5.56 11.06
N MET A 112 1.69 5.84 10.05
CA MET A 112 1.09 4.87 9.16
C MET A 112 1.46 5.22 7.73
N LEU A 113 1.75 4.22 6.91
CA LEU A 113 2.03 4.41 5.50
C LEU A 113 1.33 3.37 4.65
N HIS A 114 0.95 3.79 3.46
CA HIS A 114 0.28 2.98 2.45
C HIS A 114 1.04 3.08 1.13
N SER A 115 1.60 1.96 0.67
CA SER A 115 2.23 1.88 -0.64
C SER A 115 2.41 0.44 -1.13
N GLY A 116 2.72 0.31 -2.41
CA GLY A 116 2.93 -0.96 -3.09
C GLY A 116 4.25 -1.04 -3.86
N SER A 117 4.21 -1.83 -4.93
CA SER A 117 5.39 -2.21 -5.73
C SER A 117 5.72 -1.23 -6.86
N ARG A 118 5.11 -0.05 -6.84
CA ARG A 118 5.42 1.08 -7.73
C ARG A 118 5.29 0.69 -9.21
N GLY A 119 6.04 1.36 -10.08
CA GLY A 119 5.96 1.14 -11.53
C GLY A 119 6.38 -0.27 -11.94
N VAL A 120 7.34 -0.88 -11.24
CA VAL A 120 7.85 -2.22 -11.58
C VAL A 120 6.79 -3.29 -11.36
N GLY A 121 6.06 -3.30 -10.25
CA GLY A 121 4.97 -4.24 -10.07
C GLY A 121 3.78 -3.96 -10.99
N SER A 122 3.52 -2.69 -11.34
CA SER A 122 2.51 -2.34 -12.35
C SER A 122 2.79 -2.98 -13.71
N VAL A 123 4.04 -2.95 -14.18
CA VAL A 123 4.40 -3.56 -15.46
C VAL A 123 4.46 -5.08 -15.40
N ILE A 124 4.83 -5.67 -14.25
CA ILE A 124 4.72 -7.12 -14.01
C ILE A 124 3.26 -7.55 -14.11
N GLY A 125 2.36 -6.90 -13.35
CA GLY A 125 0.94 -7.23 -13.34
C GLY A 125 0.29 -7.11 -14.73
N LYS A 126 0.58 -6.03 -15.47
CA LYS A 126 0.09 -5.86 -16.85
C LYS A 126 0.57 -6.97 -17.79
N HIS A 127 1.83 -7.35 -17.69
CA HIS A 127 2.41 -8.43 -18.51
C HIS A 127 1.67 -9.75 -18.28
N PHE A 128 1.51 -10.16 -17.02
CA PHE A 128 0.88 -11.43 -16.69
C PHE A 128 -0.64 -11.43 -16.92
N ILE A 129 -1.33 -10.31 -16.75
CA ILE A 129 -2.75 -10.19 -17.17
C ILE A 129 -2.88 -10.45 -18.68
N TRP A 130 -1.99 -9.87 -19.50
CA TRP A 130 -2.00 -10.11 -20.94
C TRP A 130 -1.65 -11.56 -21.29
N ALA A 131 -0.66 -12.14 -20.61
CA ALA A 131 -0.26 -13.54 -20.80
C ALA A 131 -1.40 -14.51 -20.46
N ALA A 132 -2.11 -14.29 -19.34
CA ALA A 132 -3.26 -15.10 -18.94
C ALA A 132 -4.40 -15.04 -19.97
N ARG A 133 -4.76 -13.84 -20.44
CA ARG A 133 -5.77 -13.69 -21.51
C ARG A 133 -5.39 -14.43 -22.78
N LYS A 134 -4.10 -14.39 -23.14
CA LYS A 134 -3.58 -15.09 -24.31
C LYS A 134 -3.62 -16.61 -24.13
N GLU A 135 -3.36 -17.11 -22.92
CA GLU A 135 -3.46 -18.52 -22.57
C GLU A 135 -4.91 -19.01 -22.71
N MET A 136 -5.88 -18.30 -22.11
CA MET A 136 -7.31 -18.64 -22.24
C MET A 136 -7.76 -18.70 -23.70
N TRP A 137 -7.34 -17.72 -24.51
CA TRP A 137 -7.64 -17.72 -25.95
C TRP A 137 -7.01 -18.90 -26.69
N ARG A 138 -5.75 -19.24 -26.41
CA ARG A 138 -5.05 -20.39 -27.01
C ARG A 138 -5.71 -21.73 -26.68
N HIS A 139 -6.22 -21.88 -25.47
CA HIS A 139 -6.91 -23.08 -25.02
C HIS A 139 -8.43 -23.07 -25.30
N GLN A 140 -8.93 -22.03 -26.00
CA GLN A 140 -10.36 -21.86 -26.32
C GLN A 140 -11.26 -21.90 -25.07
N ILE A 141 -10.73 -21.45 -23.93
CA ILE A 141 -11.48 -21.34 -22.67
C ILE A 141 -12.34 -20.07 -22.73
N HIS A 142 -13.66 -20.25 -22.64
CA HIS A 142 -14.62 -19.16 -22.66
C HIS A 142 -14.97 -18.74 -21.23
N LEU A 143 -14.52 -17.54 -20.85
CA LEU A 143 -14.82 -16.95 -19.55
C LEU A 143 -15.99 -15.96 -19.66
N PRO A 144 -16.79 -15.78 -18.59
CA PRO A 144 -17.82 -14.73 -18.55
C PRO A 144 -17.25 -13.32 -18.77
N ASP A 145 -16.02 -13.10 -18.31
CA ASP A 145 -15.24 -11.88 -18.55
C ASP A 145 -13.76 -12.23 -18.75
N LYS A 146 -13.10 -11.58 -19.72
CA LYS A 146 -11.66 -11.73 -19.99
C LYS A 146 -10.79 -11.30 -18.80
N ASP A 147 -11.30 -10.48 -17.88
CA ASP A 147 -10.60 -10.02 -16.69
C ASP A 147 -10.53 -11.10 -15.59
N LEU A 148 -11.26 -12.20 -15.78
CA LEU A 148 -11.20 -13.41 -14.96
C LEU A 148 -10.16 -14.44 -15.47
N SER A 149 -9.29 -14.06 -16.41
CA SER A 149 -8.24 -14.94 -16.91
C SER A 149 -7.29 -15.38 -15.79
N TYR A 150 -6.90 -16.65 -15.82
CA TYR A 150 -6.05 -17.29 -14.82
C TYR A 150 -4.98 -18.16 -15.48
N PHE A 151 -4.02 -18.63 -14.67
CA PHE A 151 -3.08 -19.67 -15.07
C PHE A 151 -3.44 -20.97 -14.35
N THR A 152 -3.26 -22.10 -15.02
CA THR A 152 -3.47 -23.42 -14.40
C THR A 152 -2.22 -23.83 -13.63
N GLU A 153 -2.37 -24.28 -12.39
CA GLU A 153 -1.26 -24.81 -11.59
C GLU A 153 -0.51 -25.92 -12.33
N GLY A 154 0.81 -25.90 -12.27
CA GLY A 154 1.70 -26.81 -13.00
C GLY A 154 2.05 -26.36 -14.43
N SER A 155 1.50 -25.25 -14.92
CA SER A 155 1.97 -24.64 -16.17
C SER A 155 3.24 -23.80 -15.94
N GLU A 156 4.11 -23.70 -16.95
CA GLU A 156 5.32 -22.87 -16.85
C GLU A 156 4.97 -21.38 -16.57
N LEU A 157 3.87 -20.90 -17.16
CA LEU A 157 3.41 -19.53 -16.96
C LEU A 157 2.85 -19.30 -15.55
N PHE A 158 2.30 -20.33 -14.90
CA PHE A 158 1.90 -20.27 -13.51
C PHE A 158 3.11 -20.08 -12.59
N ASP A 159 4.14 -20.89 -12.75
CA ASP A 159 5.35 -20.80 -11.92
C ASP A 159 6.07 -19.45 -12.11
N ASP A 160 6.17 -19.01 -13.36
CA ASP A 160 6.74 -17.69 -13.69
C ASP A 160 5.92 -16.54 -13.09
N TYR A 161 4.58 -16.66 -13.08
CA TYR A 161 3.69 -15.69 -12.48
C TYR A 161 3.85 -15.63 -10.96
N VAL A 162 3.89 -16.79 -10.29
CA VAL A 162 4.05 -16.89 -8.84
C VAL A 162 5.37 -16.26 -8.41
N GLU A 163 6.48 -16.56 -9.10
CA GLU A 163 7.79 -15.95 -8.79
C GLU A 163 7.78 -14.43 -9.02
N ALA A 164 7.16 -13.95 -10.10
CA ALA A 164 7.09 -12.52 -10.38
C ALA A 164 6.20 -11.75 -9.38
N VAL A 165 5.11 -12.36 -8.92
CA VAL A 165 4.24 -11.79 -7.88
C VAL A 165 4.96 -11.77 -6.54
N GLN A 166 5.62 -12.86 -6.16
CA GLN A 166 6.39 -12.92 -4.92
C GLN A 166 7.50 -11.86 -4.94
N TRP A 167 8.21 -11.71 -6.05
CA TRP A 167 9.21 -10.66 -6.21
C TRP A 167 8.62 -9.26 -6.01
N ALA A 168 7.46 -8.97 -6.61
CA ALA A 168 6.81 -7.67 -6.48
C ALA A 168 6.31 -7.43 -5.04
N GLN A 169 5.87 -8.47 -4.33
CA GLN A 169 5.51 -8.42 -2.92
C GLN A 169 6.73 -8.07 -2.05
N ASP A 170 7.86 -8.74 -2.28
CA ASP A 170 9.11 -8.47 -1.56
C ASP A 170 9.63 -7.05 -1.82
N TYR A 171 9.53 -6.58 -3.07
CA TYR A 171 9.85 -5.20 -3.42
C TYR A 171 8.93 -4.19 -2.72
N ALA A 172 7.62 -4.45 -2.68
CA ALA A 172 6.67 -3.59 -1.98
C ALA A 172 6.95 -3.53 -0.47
N LEU A 173 7.31 -4.66 0.14
CA LEU A 173 7.72 -4.72 1.54
C LEU A 173 9.00 -3.90 1.78
N ALA A 174 10.03 -4.09 0.96
CA ALA A 174 11.28 -3.32 1.03
C ALA A 174 11.03 -1.81 0.84
N ASN A 175 10.14 -1.44 -0.08
CA ASN A 175 9.73 -0.06 -0.31
C ASN A 175 9.11 0.55 0.95
N ARG A 176 8.14 -0.14 1.57
CA ARG A 176 7.48 0.29 2.81
C ARG A 176 8.46 0.40 3.98
N SER A 177 9.32 -0.59 4.18
CA SER A 177 10.31 -0.60 5.27
C SER A 177 11.27 0.59 5.18
N GLU A 178 11.76 0.92 3.99
CA GLU A 178 12.65 2.06 3.80
C GLU A 178 11.93 3.40 3.95
N MET A 179 10.67 3.51 3.49
CA MET A 179 9.86 4.70 3.76
C MET A 179 9.60 4.88 5.24
N MET A 180 9.27 3.80 5.97
CA MET A 180 9.06 3.88 7.42
C MET A 180 10.31 4.38 8.13
N ARG A 181 11.48 3.82 7.79
CA ARG A 181 12.77 4.25 8.35
C ARG A 181 13.02 5.75 8.14
N ARG A 182 12.75 6.26 6.94
CA ARG A 182 12.91 7.69 6.60
C ARG A 182 11.91 8.57 7.32
N ALA A 183 10.65 8.14 7.36
CA ALA A 183 9.58 8.89 7.99
C ALA A 183 9.79 9.02 9.50
N LEU A 184 10.26 7.96 10.16
CA LEU A 184 10.66 7.99 11.56
C LEU A 184 11.84 8.94 11.81
N ALA A 185 12.86 8.94 10.94
CA ALA A 185 13.99 9.86 11.06
C ALA A 185 13.57 11.34 10.89
N VAL A 186 12.61 11.62 10.00
CA VAL A 186 12.01 12.95 9.87
C VAL A 186 11.23 13.32 11.13
N LEU A 187 10.41 12.42 11.65
CA LEU A 187 9.62 12.66 12.85
C LEU A 187 10.53 12.97 14.05
N GLU A 188 11.60 12.21 14.24
CA GLU A 188 12.56 12.41 15.33
C GLU A 188 13.27 13.77 15.21
N LYS A 189 13.63 14.16 13.99
CA LYS A 189 14.30 15.43 13.71
C LYS A 189 13.39 16.65 13.91
N GLU A 190 12.14 16.57 13.47
CA GLU A 190 11.22 17.71 13.45
C GLU A 190 10.39 17.85 14.73
N VAL A 191 10.30 16.80 15.56
CA VAL A 191 9.54 16.79 16.82
C VAL A 191 10.47 16.68 18.02
N THR A 192 10.89 15.46 18.37
CA THR A 192 11.84 15.15 19.45
C THR A 192 12.23 13.67 19.38
N SER A 193 13.21 13.25 20.18
CA SER A 193 13.58 11.84 20.26
C SER A 193 12.50 11.00 20.94
N PHE A 194 12.29 9.80 20.44
CA PHE A 194 11.30 8.85 20.93
C PHE A 194 11.76 7.41 20.71
N LYS A 195 11.02 6.46 21.27
CA LYS A 195 11.19 5.03 20.98
C LYS A 195 9.96 4.48 20.28
N LEU A 196 10.15 3.40 19.54
CA LEU A 196 9.03 2.56 19.13
C LEU A 196 8.65 1.70 20.33
N ASP A 197 7.35 1.62 20.64
CA ASP A 197 6.88 0.85 21.79
C ASP A 197 6.61 -0.64 21.50
N GLY A 198 7.06 -1.11 20.33
CA GLY A 198 7.07 -2.51 19.94
C GLY A 198 5.92 -2.92 19.03
N GLU A 199 4.92 -2.08 18.83
CA GLU A 199 3.81 -2.39 17.94
C GLU A 199 4.12 -1.93 16.51
N ALA A 200 4.66 -2.86 15.71
CA ALA A 200 4.88 -2.68 14.29
C ALA A 200 4.01 -3.65 13.50
N ILE A 201 3.10 -3.10 12.69
CA ILE A 201 2.13 -3.87 11.93
C ILE A 201 2.45 -3.70 10.46
N ASN A 202 2.51 -4.81 9.72
CA ASN A 202 2.71 -4.80 8.28
C ASN A 202 1.73 -5.76 7.64
N CYS A 203 0.86 -5.26 6.79
CA CYS A 203 -0.14 -6.09 6.11
C CYS A 203 -0.20 -5.73 4.64
N HIS A 204 -0.05 -6.73 3.77
CA HIS A 204 -0.40 -6.58 2.36
C HIS A 204 -1.92 -6.67 2.20
N HIS A 205 -2.47 -5.99 1.19
CA HIS A 205 -3.88 -6.12 0.80
C HIS A 205 -4.10 -6.45 -0.68
N ASN A 206 -3.02 -6.47 -1.48
CA ASN A 206 -3.00 -6.99 -2.84
C ASN A 206 -1.88 -8.04 -2.97
N TYR A 207 -2.11 -9.27 -2.49
CA TYR A 207 -1.08 -10.33 -2.52
C TYR A 207 -1.65 -11.74 -2.71
N VAL A 208 -0.77 -12.63 -3.16
CA VAL A 208 -0.99 -14.08 -3.21
C VAL A 208 -0.09 -14.73 -2.17
N SER A 209 -0.65 -15.69 -1.43
CA SER A 209 0.07 -16.52 -0.47
C SER A 209 -0.39 -17.96 -0.58
N GLN A 210 0.53 -18.90 -0.39
CA GLN A 210 0.19 -20.30 -0.22
C GLN A 210 -0.20 -20.53 1.24
N GLU A 211 -1.40 -21.06 1.48
CA GLU A 211 -1.96 -21.24 2.81
C GLU A 211 -2.65 -22.59 2.93
N THR A 212 -2.60 -23.17 4.12
CA THR A 212 -3.36 -24.39 4.42
C THR A 212 -4.70 -24.02 5.05
N HIS A 213 -5.80 -24.42 4.40
CA HIS A 213 -7.17 -24.29 4.91
C HIS A 213 -7.89 -25.62 4.71
N ASN A 214 -8.59 -26.12 5.73
CA ASN A 214 -9.28 -27.42 5.68
C ASN A 214 -8.40 -28.60 5.21
N ASN A 215 -7.12 -28.61 5.61
CA ASN A 215 -6.09 -29.58 5.20
C ASN A 215 -5.72 -29.56 3.70
N GLU A 216 -6.12 -28.53 2.96
CA GLU A 216 -5.73 -28.31 1.57
C GLU A 216 -4.76 -27.14 1.47
N ASN A 217 -3.74 -27.28 0.60
CA ASN A 217 -2.82 -26.19 0.30
C ASN A 217 -3.38 -25.38 -0.87
N LEU A 218 -3.70 -24.11 -0.61
CA LEU A 218 -4.37 -23.23 -1.56
C LEU A 218 -3.52 -21.98 -1.81
N PHE A 219 -3.59 -21.46 -3.03
CA PHE A 219 -3.13 -20.11 -3.35
C PHE A 219 -4.24 -19.11 -3.03
N ILE A 220 -4.15 -18.45 -1.88
CA ILE A 220 -5.11 -17.43 -1.47
C ILE A 220 -4.75 -16.10 -2.12
N THR A 221 -5.67 -15.60 -2.95
CA THR A 221 -5.58 -14.31 -3.63
C THR A 221 -6.39 -13.28 -2.84
N ARG A 222 -5.72 -12.27 -2.28
CA ARG A 222 -6.40 -11.14 -1.62
C ARG A 222 -6.21 -9.85 -2.42
N LYS A 223 -7.30 -9.27 -2.91
CA LYS A 223 -7.32 -7.98 -3.62
C LYS A 223 -8.25 -7.02 -2.91
N GLY A 224 -7.70 -6.01 -2.23
CA GLY A 224 -8.44 -5.14 -1.33
C GLY A 224 -8.89 -5.84 -0.04
N ALA A 225 -8.15 -6.87 0.40
CA ALA A 225 -8.44 -7.62 1.62
C ALA A 225 -7.13 -7.95 2.35
N ILE A 226 -7.13 -7.99 3.68
CA ILE A 226 -5.95 -8.34 4.49
C ILE A 226 -6.14 -9.71 5.16
N SER A 227 -5.05 -10.32 5.60
CA SER A 227 -5.09 -11.46 6.53
C SER A 227 -5.68 -11.01 7.87
N ALA A 228 -6.54 -11.86 8.42
CA ALA A 228 -7.22 -11.69 9.70
C ALA A 228 -7.19 -13.03 10.47
N ARG A 229 -6.04 -13.72 10.46
CA ARG A 229 -5.85 -14.94 11.26
C ARG A 229 -6.04 -14.62 12.74
N MET A 230 -6.39 -15.65 13.52
CA MET A 230 -6.62 -15.49 14.95
C MET A 230 -5.42 -14.80 15.61
N GLY A 231 -5.66 -13.64 16.22
CA GLY A 231 -4.63 -12.88 16.93
C GLY A 231 -3.73 -11.99 16.07
N GLU A 232 -3.82 -12.08 14.73
CA GLU A 232 -2.97 -11.33 13.81
C GLU A 232 -3.40 -9.86 13.76
N MET A 233 -2.43 -8.95 13.89
CA MET A 233 -2.69 -7.51 13.82
C MET A 233 -2.83 -7.04 12.37
N GLY A 234 -3.79 -6.15 12.11
CA GLY A 234 -4.08 -5.59 10.80
C GLY A 234 -4.34 -4.09 10.85
N ILE A 235 -4.40 -3.47 9.66
CA ILE A 235 -4.65 -2.03 9.50
C ILE A 235 -5.79 -1.86 8.51
N ILE A 236 -6.84 -1.16 8.92
CA ILE A 236 -8.00 -0.82 8.07
C ILE A 236 -8.07 0.71 7.98
N PRO A 237 -7.44 1.33 6.97
CA PRO A 237 -7.53 2.77 6.75
C PRO A 237 -8.92 3.24 6.31
N GLY A 238 -9.31 4.40 6.84
CA GLY A 238 -10.38 5.22 6.29
C GLY A 238 -9.94 6.00 5.05
N SER A 239 -10.76 6.96 4.65
CA SER A 239 -10.34 8.03 3.75
C SER A 239 -9.48 9.05 4.48
N MET A 240 -8.86 9.97 3.73
CA MET A 240 -8.39 11.21 4.33
C MET A 240 -9.55 11.82 5.14
N GLY A 241 -9.29 12.37 6.33
CA GLY A 241 -10.35 12.92 7.19
C GLY A 241 -11.12 11.92 8.06
N ALA A 242 -11.11 10.63 7.72
CA ALA A 242 -11.86 9.62 8.45
C ALA A 242 -11.00 8.91 9.50
N ARG A 243 -11.65 8.11 10.35
CA ARG A 243 -10.96 7.21 11.28
C ARG A 243 -10.25 6.10 10.51
N SER A 244 -9.11 5.67 11.03
CA SER A 244 -8.46 4.43 10.65
C SER A 244 -8.38 3.50 11.84
N TYR A 245 -8.35 2.19 11.61
CA TYR A 245 -8.42 1.20 12.69
C TYR A 245 -7.20 0.29 12.69
N ILE A 246 -6.60 0.12 13.86
CA ILE A 246 -5.74 -1.04 14.14
C ILE A 246 -6.66 -2.15 14.64
N VAL A 247 -6.58 -3.32 14.02
CA VAL A 247 -7.49 -4.43 14.27
C VAL A 247 -6.74 -5.71 14.62
N ARG A 248 -7.42 -6.65 15.25
CA ARG A 248 -6.94 -8.02 15.47
C ARG A 248 -7.88 -9.02 14.81
N GLY A 249 -7.32 -9.97 14.06
CA GLY A 249 -8.05 -11.00 13.35
C GLY A 249 -8.72 -12.00 14.31
N LYS A 250 -9.95 -12.39 13.97
CA LYS A 250 -10.72 -13.42 14.68
C LYS A 250 -10.59 -14.81 14.06
N GLY A 251 -9.86 -14.94 12.95
CA GLY A 251 -9.56 -16.22 12.32
C GLY A 251 -10.80 -16.95 11.77
N ASN A 252 -11.79 -16.21 11.26
CA ASN A 252 -13.00 -16.82 10.69
C ASN A 252 -12.61 -17.70 9.47
N PRO A 253 -12.84 -19.03 9.51
CA PRO A 253 -12.47 -19.93 8.41
C PRO A 253 -13.34 -19.72 7.16
N GLU A 254 -14.58 -19.23 7.29
CA GLU A 254 -15.47 -18.97 6.14
C GLU A 254 -14.93 -17.87 5.23
N SER A 255 -14.12 -16.95 5.76
CA SER A 255 -13.46 -15.89 5.00
C SER A 255 -12.02 -16.23 4.60
N PHE A 256 -11.59 -17.50 4.73
CA PHE A 256 -10.19 -17.90 4.63
C PHE A 256 -9.28 -17.04 5.52
N CYS A 257 -9.76 -16.74 6.75
CA CYS A 257 -9.09 -15.87 7.70
C CYS A 257 -8.74 -14.50 7.09
N SER A 258 -9.69 -13.86 6.42
CA SER A 258 -9.49 -12.56 5.75
C SER A 258 -10.52 -11.53 6.20
N CYS A 259 -10.20 -10.25 6.06
CA CYS A 259 -11.15 -9.15 6.25
C CYS A 259 -10.90 -8.02 5.23
N SER A 260 -11.75 -6.98 5.26
CA SER A 260 -11.59 -5.84 4.35
C SER A 260 -10.33 -5.03 4.65
N HIS A 261 -9.80 -4.34 3.63
CA HIS A 261 -8.61 -3.51 3.81
C HIS A 261 -8.90 -2.02 4.03
N GLY A 262 -10.16 -1.56 3.96
CA GLY A 262 -10.49 -0.13 4.03
C GLY A 262 -11.87 0.19 3.48
N ALA A 263 -12.24 1.47 3.49
CA ALA A 263 -13.58 1.93 3.13
C ALA A 263 -14.00 1.59 1.68
N GLY A 264 -13.02 1.62 0.76
CA GLY A 264 -13.29 1.54 -0.67
C GLY A 264 -13.93 2.82 -1.24
N ARG A 265 -13.75 3.05 -2.54
CA ARG A 265 -14.28 4.24 -3.20
C ARG A 265 -15.77 4.11 -3.49
N ARG A 266 -16.52 5.20 -3.37
CA ARG A 266 -17.91 5.30 -3.84
C ARG A 266 -18.04 5.94 -5.23
N MET A 267 -17.02 6.70 -5.65
CA MET A 267 -16.95 7.37 -6.95
C MET A 267 -15.59 7.21 -7.62
N SER A 268 -15.57 7.38 -8.93
CA SER A 268 -14.31 7.33 -9.69
C SER A 268 -13.40 8.53 -9.37
N ARG A 269 -12.12 8.49 -9.78
CA ARG A 269 -11.22 9.64 -9.63
C ARG A 269 -11.60 10.81 -10.54
N GLY A 270 -12.11 10.51 -11.73
CA GLY A 270 -12.56 11.53 -12.68
C GLY A 270 -13.77 12.26 -12.14
N GLU A 271 -14.79 11.51 -11.72
CA GLU A 271 -16.01 12.03 -11.12
C GLU A 271 -15.72 12.89 -9.88
N ALA A 272 -14.82 12.46 -8.99
CA ALA A 272 -14.42 13.27 -7.83
C ALA A 272 -13.81 14.63 -8.23
N ARG A 273 -12.98 14.67 -9.29
CA ARG A 273 -12.36 15.92 -9.79
C ARG A 273 -13.34 16.84 -10.51
N GLU A 274 -14.41 16.29 -11.05
CA GLU A 274 -15.47 17.05 -11.70
C GLU A 274 -16.47 17.59 -10.67
N THR A 275 -16.65 16.89 -9.55
CA THR A 275 -17.66 17.22 -8.53
C THR A 275 -17.16 18.17 -7.45
N PHE A 276 -15.88 18.07 -7.07
CA PHE A 276 -15.32 18.80 -5.92
C PHE A 276 -14.14 19.67 -6.31
N ASP A 277 -13.87 20.68 -5.49
CA ASP A 277 -12.71 21.56 -5.62
C ASP A 277 -11.79 21.56 -4.39
N ALA A 278 -10.86 22.52 -4.36
CA ALA A 278 -9.89 22.65 -3.27
C ALA A 278 -10.51 23.21 -1.98
N ASP A 279 -11.60 24.00 -2.08
CA ASP A 279 -12.29 24.58 -0.94
C ASP A 279 -13.15 23.50 -0.26
N ASP A 280 -13.82 22.66 -1.05
CA ASP A 280 -14.49 21.45 -0.54
C ASP A 280 -13.51 20.55 0.21
N LEU A 281 -12.34 20.32 -0.39
CA LEU A 281 -11.29 19.52 0.23
C LEU A 281 -10.84 20.16 1.55
N ALA A 282 -10.58 21.46 1.57
CA ALA A 282 -10.17 22.18 2.77
C ALA A 282 -11.21 22.09 3.89
N ALA A 283 -12.49 22.25 3.56
CA ALA A 283 -13.60 22.13 4.51
C ALA A 283 -13.69 20.72 5.11
N GLN A 284 -13.62 19.67 4.28
CA GLN A 284 -13.76 18.28 4.76
C GLN A 284 -12.51 17.73 5.47
N THR A 285 -11.39 18.46 5.43
CA THR A 285 -10.13 18.05 6.06
C THR A 285 -9.63 19.11 7.05
N GLN A 286 -10.57 19.85 7.66
CA GLN A 286 -10.29 20.80 8.72
C GLN A 286 -9.64 20.08 9.91
N GLY A 287 -8.58 20.68 10.46
CA GLY A 287 -7.81 20.09 11.56
C GLY A 287 -6.77 19.04 11.13
N ILE A 288 -6.61 18.81 9.82
CA ILE A 288 -5.61 17.90 9.25
C ILE A 288 -4.67 18.67 8.34
N GLU A 289 -3.38 18.62 8.66
CA GLU A 289 -2.32 19.17 7.82
C GLU A 289 -2.10 18.26 6.60
N CYS A 290 -2.54 18.71 5.44
CA CYS A 290 -2.36 18.03 4.17
C CYS A 290 -2.38 19.04 3.01
N ARG A 291 -1.96 18.60 1.82
CA ARG A 291 -2.08 19.39 0.60
C ARG A 291 -3.56 19.69 0.32
N LYS A 292 -3.86 20.92 -0.11
CA LYS A 292 -5.21 21.38 -0.48
C LYS A 292 -5.20 21.89 -1.92
N ASP A 293 -4.79 21.03 -2.85
CA ASP A 293 -4.65 21.39 -4.26
C ASP A 293 -5.27 20.34 -5.18
N LYS A 294 -5.47 20.71 -6.45
CA LYS A 294 -6.13 19.86 -7.46
C LYS A 294 -5.50 18.48 -7.63
N GLY A 295 -4.24 18.30 -7.25
CA GLY A 295 -3.54 17.01 -7.33
C GLY A 295 -4.05 15.96 -6.32
N VAL A 296 -4.78 16.37 -5.28
CA VAL A 296 -5.28 15.47 -4.23
C VAL A 296 -6.81 15.51 -4.05
N VAL A 297 -7.52 16.30 -4.86
CA VAL A 297 -9.00 16.39 -4.83
C VAL A 297 -9.67 15.06 -5.15
N ASP A 298 -9.06 14.19 -5.98
CA ASP A 298 -9.63 12.86 -6.24
C ASP A 298 -9.62 11.92 -5.03
N GLU A 299 -8.98 12.32 -3.94
CA GLU A 299 -8.85 11.56 -2.70
C GLU A 299 -9.58 12.25 -1.53
N ILE A 300 -10.49 13.20 -1.83
CA ILE A 300 -11.37 13.87 -0.87
C ILE A 300 -12.19 12.87 -0.04
N PRO A 301 -12.49 13.14 1.26
CA PRO A 301 -13.22 12.19 2.11
C PRO A 301 -14.55 11.74 1.50
N ALA A 302 -15.30 12.68 0.90
CA ALA A 302 -16.54 12.41 0.17
C ALA A 302 -16.39 11.51 -1.07
N ALA A 303 -15.19 11.07 -1.48
CA ALA A 303 -15.01 10.10 -2.56
C ALA A 303 -15.08 8.63 -2.07
N TYR A 304 -15.13 8.42 -0.76
CA TYR A 304 -15.06 7.12 -0.11
C TYR A 304 -16.38 6.74 0.55
N LYS A 305 -16.54 5.43 0.81
CA LYS A 305 -17.63 4.92 1.65
C LYS A 305 -17.37 5.27 3.11
N ASP A 306 -18.41 5.18 3.92
CA ASP A 306 -18.27 5.30 5.37
C ASP A 306 -17.49 4.09 5.92
N ILE A 307 -16.36 4.37 6.57
CA ILE A 307 -15.51 3.35 7.16
C ILE A 307 -16.20 2.63 8.33
N ASP A 308 -17.07 3.32 9.08
CA ASP A 308 -17.75 2.74 10.22
C ASP A 308 -18.80 1.71 9.78
N ALA A 309 -19.49 1.99 8.67
CA ALA A 309 -20.37 1.02 8.03
C ALA A 309 -19.60 -0.23 7.59
N VAL A 310 -18.42 -0.07 6.99
CA VAL A 310 -17.56 -1.21 6.63
C VAL A 310 -17.15 -2.02 7.86
N MET A 311 -16.77 -1.36 8.96
CA MET A 311 -16.44 -2.05 10.22
C MET A 311 -17.63 -2.81 10.81
N SER A 312 -18.84 -2.26 10.74
CA SER A 312 -20.05 -2.93 11.26
C SER A 312 -20.35 -4.26 10.55
N HIS A 313 -20.02 -4.37 9.27
CA HIS A 313 -20.26 -5.56 8.44
C HIS A 313 -19.22 -6.67 8.59
N GLN A 314 -18.18 -6.48 9.40
CA GLN A 314 -17.09 -7.45 9.57
C GLN A 314 -16.73 -7.70 11.05
N HIS A 315 -17.70 -7.49 11.95
CA HIS A 315 -17.53 -7.66 13.39
C HIS A 315 -17.19 -9.11 13.78
N ASP A 316 -17.49 -10.09 12.93
CA ASP A 316 -17.13 -11.50 13.07
C ASP A 316 -15.71 -11.81 12.58
N LEU A 317 -15.12 -10.94 11.74
CA LEU A 317 -13.80 -11.14 11.14
C LEU A 317 -12.67 -10.51 11.95
N VAL A 318 -12.95 -9.37 12.59
CA VAL A 318 -11.95 -8.59 13.34
C VAL A 318 -12.51 -7.94 14.61
N GLU A 319 -11.64 -7.64 15.55
CA GLU A 319 -11.89 -6.71 16.66
C GLU A 319 -11.06 -5.43 16.47
N ILE A 320 -11.61 -4.29 16.91
CA ILE A 320 -10.88 -3.01 16.91
C ILE A 320 -10.01 -2.97 18.16
N VAL A 321 -8.71 -2.73 17.96
CA VAL A 321 -7.72 -2.57 19.04
C VAL A 321 -7.43 -1.09 19.29
N HIS A 322 -7.24 -0.30 18.23
CA HIS A 322 -7.05 1.15 18.33
C HIS A 322 -7.84 1.90 17.26
N THR A 323 -8.30 3.10 17.62
CA THR A 323 -8.96 4.03 16.71
C THR A 323 -8.05 5.24 16.47
N LEU A 324 -7.59 5.36 15.23
CA LEU A 324 -6.64 6.38 14.82
C LEU A 324 -7.34 7.57 14.16
N ARG A 325 -6.99 8.77 14.60
CA ARG A 325 -7.34 10.04 13.95
C ARG A 325 -6.09 10.69 13.39
N GLN A 326 -6.06 10.91 12.07
CA GLN A 326 -4.97 11.59 11.41
C GLN A 326 -4.86 13.07 11.81
N VAL A 327 -3.63 13.55 11.90
CA VAL A 327 -3.29 14.98 12.06
C VAL A 327 -2.38 15.50 10.95
N VAL A 328 -1.63 14.61 10.30
CA VAL A 328 -0.89 14.89 9.06
C VAL A 328 -1.25 13.85 8.02
N CYS A 329 -1.46 14.27 6.77
CA CYS A 329 -1.60 13.37 5.63
C CYS A 329 -0.74 13.86 4.45
N VAL A 330 0.21 13.02 4.03
CA VAL A 330 1.11 13.22 2.89
C VAL A 330 0.65 12.33 1.75
N LYS A 331 0.35 12.92 0.59
CA LYS A 331 -0.11 12.21 -0.61
C LYS A 331 0.56 12.73 -1.88
N GLY A 332 0.63 11.85 -2.87
CA GLY A 332 1.21 12.08 -4.19
C GLY A 332 0.28 12.70 -5.19
#